data_AF-A0A497MWC9-F1
#
_entry.id   AF-A0A497MWC9-F1
#
_cell.length_a   1.000
_cell.length_b   1.000
_cell.length_c   1.000
_cell.angle_alpha   90.00
_cell.angle_beta   90.00
_cell.angle_gamma   90.00
#
_symmetry.space_group_name_H-M   'P 1'
#
loop_
_entity.id
_entity.type
_entity.pdbx_description
1 polymer ?
#
loop_
_entity_poly.entity_id
_entity_poly.type
_entity_poly.pdbx_seq_one_letter_code
_entity_poly.pdbx_strand_id
1 'polypeptide(L)'
;MKGAIVFLTVFIAFLAATLVNPDLPPGKQLYGLLNVPETDYPVLGIPATLLVCAVFNGVVYGVIAWLIFTATEKSGVLKRS
;
A
#
# COMPACT_ATOMS: atom_id res chain seq x y z
N MET A 1 -2.09 19.19 -4.71
CA MET A 1 -1.05 18.64 -3.80
C MET A 1 -1.63 17.88 -2.61
N LYS A 2 -2.74 18.31 -1.99
CA LYS A 2 -3.35 17.64 -0.82
C LYS A 2 -3.57 16.12 -1.01
N GLY A 3 -4.15 15.70 -2.13
CA GLY A 3 -4.36 14.28 -2.43
C GLY A 3 -3.07 13.44 -2.54
N ALA A 4 -1.99 14.00 -3.07
CA ALA A 4 -0.70 13.30 -3.17
C ALA A 4 -0.08 13.09 -1.78
N ILE A 5 -0.27 14.03 -0.86
CA ILE A 5 0.16 13.89 0.54
C ILE A 5 -0.62 12.76 1.21
N VAL A 6 -1.94 12.66 0.96
CA VAL A 6 -2.77 11.55 1.48
C VAL A 6 -2.28 10.21 0.95
N PHE A 7 -2.04 10.11 -0.36
CA PHE A 7 -1.47 8.92 -0.98
C PHE A 7 -0.16 8.53 -0.29
N LEU A 8 0.80 9.46 -0.21
CA LEU A 8 2.14 9.18 0.32
C LEU A 8 2.09 8.76 1.80
N THR A 9 1.25 9.43 2.59
CA THR A 9 1.08 9.10 4.01
C THR A 9 0.58 7.68 4.18
N VAL A 10 -0.47 7.30 3.44
CA VAL A 10 -1.07 5.96 3.52
C VAL A 10 -0.11 4.92 2.94
N PHE A 11 0.59 5.24 1.85
CA PHE A 11 1.61 4.37 1.26
C PHE A 11 2.69 4.00 2.29
N ILE A 12 3.30 4.99 2.95
CA ILE A 12 4.35 4.76 3.95
C ILE A 12 3.81 3.95 5.14
N ALA A 13 2.61 4.29 5.62
CA ALA A 13 1.98 3.59 6.73
C ALA A 13 1.75 2.11 6.42
N PHE A 14 1.20 1.79 5.25
CA PHE A 14 0.92 0.41 4.85
C PHE A 14 2.17 -0.37 4.42
N LEU A 15 3.18 0.32 3.88
CA LEU A 15 4.50 -0.27 3.66
C LEU A 15 5.08 -0.75 4.99
N ALA A 16 5.16 0.13 6.00
CA ALA A 16 5.66 -0.23 7.32
C ALA A 16 4.80 -1.32 7.99
N ALA A 17 3.47 -1.22 7.90
CA ALA A 17 2.57 -2.21 8.45
C ALA A 17 2.76 -3.60 7.84
N THR A 18 2.99 -3.69 6.52
CA THR A 18 3.21 -4.98 5.85
C THR A 18 4.57 -5.58 6.21
N LEU A 19 5.60 -4.77 6.44
CA LEU A 19 6.90 -5.26 6.91
C LEU A 19 6.80 -5.91 8.30
N VAL A 20 5.89 -5.45 9.15
CA VAL A 20 5.63 -6.04 10.48
C VAL A 20 4.63 -7.19 10.41
N ASN A 21 3.65 -7.12 9.51
CA ASN A 21 2.63 -8.14 9.29
C ASN A 21 2.55 -8.52 7.79
N PRO A 22 3.34 -9.53 7.35
CA PRO A 22 3.40 -9.96 5.95
C PRO A 22 2.09 -10.49 5.37
N ASP A 23 1.17 -10.95 6.22
CA ASP A 23 -0.11 -11.52 5.80
C ASP A 23 -1.17 -10.46 5.47
N LEU A 24 -0.81 -9.18 5.58
CA LEU A 24 -1.68 -8.08 5.21
C LEU A 24 -2.03 -8.18 3.71
N PRO A 25 -3.33 -8.27 3.35
CA PRO A 25 -3.73 -8.32 1.94
C PRO A 25 -3.49 -6.98 1.24
N PRO A 26 -3.50 -6.91 -0.11
CA PRO A 26 -3.66 -8.03 -1.05
C PRO A 26 -2.35 -8.71 -1.50
N GLY A 27 -1.17 -8.18 -1.16
CA GLY A 27 0.12 -8.57 -1.77
C GLY A 27 0.37 -10.09 -1.75
N LYS A 28 0.40 -10.67 -0.55
CA LYS A 28 0.62 -12.12 -0.39
C LYS A 28 -0.51 -12.97 -0.99
N GLN A 29 -1.75 -12.48 -0.94
CA GLN A 29 -2.89 -13.15 -1.55
C GLN A 29 -2.75 -13.22 -3.08
N LEU A 30 -2.26 -12.15 -3.71
CA LEU A 30 -2.01 -12.12 -5.16
C LEU A 30 -0.87 -13.06 -5.55
N TYR A 31 0.19 -13.14 -4.75
CA TYR A 31 1.26 -14.14 -4.95
C TYR A 31 0.71 -15.56 -4.95
N GLY A 32 -0.09 -15.91 -3.93
CA GLY A 32 -0.74 -17.22 -3.85
C GLY A 32 -1.73 -17.48 -4.99
N LEU A 33 -2.53 -16.48 -5.37
CA LEU A 33 -3.52 -16.59 -6.45
C LEU A 33 -2.86 -16.80 -7.82
N LEU A 34 -1.76 -16.10 -8.08
CA LEU A 34 -1.02 -16.13 -9.34
C LEU A 34 0.07 -17.22 -9.36
N ASN A 35 0.22 -17.95 -8.25
CA ASN A 35 1.27 -18.96 -8.06
C ASN A 35 2.68 -18.42 -8.39
N VAL A 36 2.95 -17.18 -7.96
CA VAL A 36 4.24 -16.52 -8.20
C VAL A 36 5.28 -17.15 -7.26
N PRO A 37 6.45 -17.59 -7.77
CA PRO A 37 7.51 -18.11 -6.92
C PRO A 37 7.94 -17.10 -5.86
N GLU A 38 7.99 -17.54 -4.60
CA GLU A 38 8.51 -16.74 -3.49
C GLU A 38 10.02 -16.94 -3.33
N THR A 39 10.71 -15.91 -2.84
CA THR A 39 12.14 -15.96 -2.58
C THR A 39 12.51 -15.18 -1.33
N ASP A 40 13.40 -15.79 -0.54
CA ASP A 40 14.00 -15.19 0.64
C ASP A 40 15.29 -14.42 0.32
N TYR A 41 15.58 -14.18 -0.96
CA TYR A 41 16.75 -13.40 -1.34
C TYR A 41 16.73 -12.03 -0.65
N PRO A 42 17.75 -11.70 0.16
CA PRO A 42 17.72 -10.49 0.98
C PRO A 42 18.05 -9.26 0.13
N VAL A 43 17.20 -8.24 0.21
CA VAL A 43 17.45 -6.90 -0.31
C VAL A 43 17.47 -5.95 0.88
N LEU A 44 18.64 -5.36 1.17
CA LEU A 44 18.87 -4.56 2.38
C LEU A 44 18.52 -5.32 3.68
N GLY A 45 18.69 -6.65 3.68
CA GLY A 45 18.39 -7.50 4.83
C GLY A 45 16.92 -7.93 4.98
N ILE A 46 16.04 -7.54 4.04
CA ILE A 46 14.63 -7.91 4.04
C ILE A 46 14.36 -8.87 2.86
N PRO A 47 13.60 -9.97 3.06
CA PRO A 47 13.23 -10.87 1.96
C PRO A 47 12.58 -10.12 0.78
N ALA A 48 13.02 -10.41 -0.44
CA ALA A 48 12.53 -9.71 -1.62
C ALA A 48 11.01 -9.86 -1.82
N THR A 49 10.44 -11.06 -1.61
CA THR A 49 8.98 -11.26 -1.67
C THR A 49 8.25 -10.35 -0.68
N LEU A 50 8.77 -10.22 0.55
CA LEU A 50 8.16 -9.36 1.57
C LEU A 50 8.18 -7.89 1.16
N LEU A 51 9.29 -7.40 0.63
CA LEU A 51 9.39 -6.02 0.13
C LEU A 51 8.41 -5.76 -1.01
N VAL A 52 8.31 -6.68 -1.97
CA VAL A 52 7.37 -6.54 -3.09
C VAL A 52 5.93 -6.50 -2.57
N CYS A 53 5.56 -7.40 -1.65
CA CYS A 53 4.24 -7.39 -1.02
C CYS A 53 3.97 -6.07 -0.28
N ALA A 54 4.95 -5.55 0.46
CA ALA A 54 4.82 -4.30 1.21
C ALA A 54 4.63 -3.09 0.28
N VAL A 55 5.38 -3.01 -0.81
CA VAL A 55 5.20 -1.96 -1.83
C VAL A 55 3.83 -2.07 -2.48
N PHE A 56 3.41 -3.27 -2.89
CA PHE A 56 2.09 -3.49 -3.50
C PHE A 56 0.95 -3.07 -2.58
N ASN A 57 0.98 -3.49 -1.31
CA ASN A 57 0.00 -3.10 -0.32
C ASN A 57 -0.02 -1.56 -0.15
N GLY A 58 1.15 -0.95 0.03
CA GLY A 58 1.28 0.50 0.12
C GLY A 58 0.64 1.22 -1.07
N VAL A 59 0.88 0.77 -2.29
CA VAL A 59 0.28 1.34 -3.50
C VAL A 59 -1.24 1.18 -3.50
N VAL A 60 -1.74 -0.03 -3.25
CA VAL A 60 -3.19 -0.31 -3.29
C VAL A 60 -3.94 0.55 -2.28
N TYR A 61 -3.52 0.53 -1.01
CA TYR A 61 -4.18 1.33 0.02
C TYR A 61 -3.99 2.84 -0.19
N GLY A 62 -2.80 3.25 -0.67
CA GLY A 62 -2.54 4.64 -1.04
C GLY A 62 -3.51 5.13 -2.11
N VAL A 63 -3.72 4.35 -3.19
CA VAL A 63 -4.67 4.67 -4.26
C VAL A 63 -6.09 4.73 -3.73
N ILE A 64 -6.53 3.73 -2.94
CA ILE A 64 -7.88 3.70 -2.36
C ILE A 64 -8.13 4.96 -1.51
N ALA A 65 -7.22 5.27 -0.59
CA ALA A 65 -7.35 6.43 0.28
C ALA A 65 -7.34 7.75 -0.50
N TRP A 66 -6.49 7.86 -1.51
CA TRP A 66 -6.46 9.03 -2.40
C TRP A 66 -7.77 9.19 -3.19
N LEU A 67 -8.35 8.10 -3.69
CA LEU A 67 -9.64 8.13 -4.38
C LEU A 67 -10.76 8.57 -3.44
N ILE A 68 -10.81 8.03 -2.22
CA ILE A 68 -11.78 8.43 -1.19
C ILE A 68 -11.63 9.92 -0.86
N PHE A 69 -10.40 10.39 -0.64
CA PHE A 69 -10.12 11.79 -0.37
C PHE A 69 -10.58 12.69 -1.53
N THR A 70 -10.25 12.32 -2.76
CA THR A 70 -10.61 13.08 -3.96
C THR A 70 -12.13 13.12 -4.16
N ALA A 71 -12.83 12.01 -3.90
CA ALA A 71 -14.28 11.95 -3.98
C ALA A 71 -14.94 12.82 -2.90
N THR A 72 -14.49 12.71 -1.65
CA THR A 72 -15.04 13.48 -0.51
C THR A 72 -14.78 14.99 -0.62
N GLU A 73 -13.63 15.38 -1.16
CA GLU A 73 -13.31 16.78 -1.48
C GLU A 73 -14.23 17.32 -2.59
N LYS A 74 -14.50 16.53 -3.64
CA LYS A 74 -15.41 16.91 -4.72
C LYS A 74 -16.87 17.01 -4.27
N SER A 75 -17.31 16.12 -3.37
CA SER A 75 -18.69 16.10 -2.84
C SER A 75 -18.98 17.21 -1.83
N GLY A 76 -18.01 18.07 -1.49
CA GLY A 76 -18.20 19.17 -0.52
C GLY A 76 -18.30 18.72 0.94
N VAL A 77 -18.07 17.43 1.22
CA VAL A 77 -18.04 16.87 2.59
C VAL A 77 -16.83 17.41 3.35
N LEU A 78 -15.70 17.58 2.66
CA LEU A 78 -14.55 18.32 3.18
C LEU A 78 -14.71 19.79 2.77
N LYS A 79 -15.07 20.67 3.72
CA LYS A 79 -15.10 22.13 3.49
C LYS A 79 -13.70 22.57 3.05
N ARG A 80 -13.64 23.28 1.91
CA ARG A 80 -12.42 23.92 1.39
C ARG A 80 -11.90 24.93 2.44
N SER A 81 -11.00 24.47 3.31
CA SER A 81 -10.18 25.34 4.16
C SER A 81 -9.06 25.95 3.34
#